data_AF-A0A9E2TX45-F1
#
_entry.id   AF-A0A9E2TX45-F1
#
_cell.length_a   1.000
_cell.length_b   1.000
_cell.length_c   1.000
_cell.angle_alpha   90.00
_cell.angle_beta   90.00
_cell.angle_gamma   90.00
#
_symmetry.space_group_name_H-M   'P 1'
#
loop_
_entity.id
_entity.type
_entity.pdbx_description
1 polymer ?
#
loop_
_entity_poly.entity_id
_entity_poly.type
_entity_poly.pdbx_seq_one_letter_code
_entity_poly.pdbx_strand_id
1 'polypeptide(L)'
;WHRHEYLPSFRTSENISDHELEMYQLTPPPYWRAERTKRRNEDFQSRNLDRVEYAEDKFTGASGGTIYTGTGFSDEFMGNVFTGDVAGNLVHRDVLTLSNSSPALIAQRAEGEQDQEFLASTDSWFRPTNFAQGPDGMLYVLDYYRQHIETPLSIPEDLKEEMDFMYGSEHGRIYRIQPIGAQVSDSKVSLSQARSSDLVKLLTHPNGWHRETGQRLILERQDNSIVPELRALFHDSENPKARIRAFYALEGLNALNTDDIKLALNDSELGIRNAGVILAEKEDNGKEMILPLTKDPDAGVAFQVALSLGNYQGREVEEAMADILVRFGSNQWFVWAMLSSEAGSSKSFFDLLVSTGYFDNPENGSMDFVEHFGFIVGAKNDPDEVKSFLNFLQQGPFANETEILDPVVKNLFKGFQRQDSGSDKAKRITAIAENEQMSSIEKIKSLLSLYE
;
A
#
# COMPACT_ATOMS: atom_id res chain seq x y z
N TRP A 1 13.64 9.05 5.29
CA TRP A 1 14.50 7.90 5.59
C TRP A 1 14.20 6.84 4.56
N HIS A 2 15.11 6.59 3.63
CA HIS A 2 14.98 5.45 2.71
C HIS A 2 15.47 4.22 3.45
N ARG A 3 14.78 3.08 3.29
CA ARG A 3 15.16 1.82 3.94
C ARG A 3 16.50 1.28 3.42
N HIS A 4 16.83 1.58 2.18
CA HIS A 4 18.08 1.20 1.53
C HIS A 4 18.54 2.34 0.61
N GLU A 5 19.82 2.71 0.69
CA GLU A 5 20.36 3.89 0.02
C GLU A 5 20.38 3.73 -1.51
N TYR A 6 20.60 2.52 -2.00
CA TYR A 6 20.85 2.24 -3.42
C TYR A 6 19.64 1.68 -4.18
N LEU A 7 18.56 1.33 -3.48
CA LEU A 7 17.34 0.85 -4.12
C LEU A 7 16.74 2.00 -4.96
N PRO A 8 16.31 1.76 -6.20
CA PRO A 8 15.66 2.80 -6.98
C PRO A 8 14.31 3.15 -6.36
N SER A 9 14.01 4.45 -6.28
CA SER A 9 12.68 4.93 -5.87
C SER A 9 11.73 4.87 -7.07
N PHE A 10 11.23 3.69 -7.41
CA PHE A 10 10.11 3.61 -8.34
C PHE A 10 8.79 3.82 -7.57
N ARG A 11 7.87 4.58 -8.17
CA ARG A 11 6.47 4.52 -7.72
C ARG A 11 5.87 3.26 -8.31
N THR A 12 5.87 2.18 -7.54
CA THR A 12 5.02 1.02 -7.81
C THR A 12 3.69 1.28 -7.12
N SER A 13 2.62 1.38 -7.90
CA SER A 13 1.24 1.33 -7.42
C SER A 13 0.61 0.09 -7.99
N GLU A 14 0.12 -0.80 -7.12
CA GLU A 14 -0.69 -1.93 -7.56
C GLU A 14 -2.14 -1.46 -7.65
N ASN A 15 -2.76 -1.66 -8.83
CA ASN A 15 -4.21 -1.54 -8.93
C ASN A 15 -4.83 -2.79 -8.32
N ILE A 16 -5.56 -2.60 -7.22
CA ILE A 16 -6.27 -3.70 -6.53
C ILE A 16 -7.72 -3.84 -6.97
N SER A 17 -8.23 -2.91 -7.79
CA SER A 17 -9.62 -2.88 -8.26
C SER A 17 -9.84 -3.80 -9.47
N ASP A 18 -11.00 -4.45 -9.51
CA ASP A 18 -11.47 -5.24 -10.66
C ASP A 18 -12.23 -4.44 -11.73
N HIS A 19 -12.46 -3.14 -11.49
CA HIS A 19 -13.28 -2.27 -12.35
C HIS A 19 -12.54 -0.99 -12.75
N GLU A 20 -11.21 -0.95 -12.58
CA GLU A 20 -10.35 0.17 -12.96
C GLU A 20 -10.87 1.51 -12.39
N LEU A 21 -11.24 2.45 -13.27
CA LEU A 21 -11.76 3.75 -12.90
C LEU A 21 -13.27 3.87 -13.15
N GLU A 22 -14.00 2.77 -13.42
CA GLU A 22 -15.41 2.85 -13.83
C GLU A 22 -16.34 3.34 -12.73
N MET A 23 -17.22 4.29 -13.09
CA MET A 23 -18.27 4.82 -12.22
C MET A 23 -19.59 5.02 -12.97
N TYR A 24 -20.71 4.92 -12.26
CA TYR A 24 -22.08 4.98 -12.78
C TYR A 24 -22.83 6.20 -12.23
N GLN A 25 -22.46 7.39 -12.73
CA GLN A 25 -23.10 8.64 -12.35
C GLN A 25 -24.50 8.81 -12.95
N LEU A 26 -25.40 9.51 -12.25
CA LEU A 26 -26.75 9.85 -12.76
C LEU A 26 -26.83 11.25 -13.38
N THR A 27 -25.87 12.11 -13.08
CA THR A 27 -25.80 13.48 -13.57
C THR A 27 -24.79 13.59 -14.71
N PRO A 28 -25.13 14.26 -15.82
CA PRO A 28 -24.15 14.55 -16.86
C PRO A 28 -23.06 15.49 -16.32
N PRO A 29 -21.85 15.46 -16.91
CA PRO A 29 -20.79 16.36 -16.53
C PRO A 29 -21.22 17.82 -16.78
N PRO A 30 -20.76 18.79 -15.97
CA PRO A 30 -21.01 20.21 -16.22
C PRO A 30 -20.61 20.61 -17.65
N TYR A 31 -21.37 21.51 -18.28
CA TYR A 31 -21.15 21.90 -19.69
C TYR A 31 -19.69 22.30 -19.97
N TRP A 32 -19.08 23.08 -19.06
CA TRP A 32 -17.71 23.57 -19.23
C TRP A 32 -16.70 22.43 -19.18
N ARG A 33 -16.99 21.36 -18.42
CA ARG A 33 -16.14 20.19 -18.28
C ARG A 33 -16.21 19.35 -19.54
N ALA A 34 -17.41 19.12 -20.06
CA ALA A 34 -17.62 18.43 -21.33
C ALA A 34 -16.87 19.14 -22.47
N GLU A 35 -17.04 20.46 -22.59
CA GLU A 35 -16.38 21.26 -23.63
C GLU A 35 -14.85 21.30 -23.46
N ARG A 36 -14.34 21.49 -22.23
CA ARG A 36 -12.90 21.44 -21.95
C ARG A 36 -12.30 20.08 -22.30
N THR A 37 -12.97 18.99 -21.92
CA THR A 37 -12.51 17.63 -22.23
C THR A 37 -12.47 17.40 -23.74
N LYS A 38 -13.50 17.84 -24.48
CA LYS A 38 -13.53 17.79 -25.94
C LYS A 38 -12.32 18.52 -26.54
N ARG A 39 -12.10 19.78 -26.18
CA ARG A 39 -10.97 20.60 -26.68
C ARG A 39 -9.61 19.97 -26.39
N ARG A 40 -9.44 19.38 -25.21
CA ARG A 40 -8.18 18.69 -24.83
C ARG A 40 -7.95 17.41 -25.60
N ASN A 41 -9.00 16.62 -25.83
CA ASN A 41 -8.88 15.43 -26.66
C ASN A 41 -8.55 15.77 -28.12
N GLU A 42 -9.11 16.86 -28.66
CA GLU A 42 -8.72 17.40 -29.97
C GLU A 42 -7.23 17.83 -30.00
N ASP A 43 -6.74 18.51 -28.95
CA ASP A 43 -5.31 18.86 -28.81
C ASP A 43 -4.42 17.60 -28.77
N PHE A 44 -4.78 16.61 -27.94
CA PHE A 44 -4.04 15.36 -27.82
C PHE A 44 -3.92 14.64 -29.17
N GLN A 45 -5.02 14.55 -29.92
CA GLN A 45 -5.04 13.97 -31.26
C GLN A 45 -4.18 14.77 -32.24
N SER A 46 -4.28 16.10 -32.23
CA SER A 46 -3.48 16.97 -33.11
C SER A 46 -1.97 16.84 -32.87
N ARG A 47 -1.58 16.45 -31.66
CA ARG A 47 -0.19 16.24 -31.22
C ARG A 47 0.23 14.77 -31.26
N ASN A 48 -0.63 13.87 -31.74
CA ASN A 48 -0.41 12.43 -31.79
C ASN A 48 -0.01 11.84 -30.43
N LEU A 49 -0.68 12.30 -29.36
CA LEU A 49 -0.50 11.79 -28.00
C LEU A 49 -1.46 10.63 -27.75
N ASP A 50 -0.94 9.53 -27.18
CA ASP A 50 -1.75 8.41 -26.71
C ASP A 50 -2.36 8.73 -25.34
N ARG A 51 -3.36 9.63 -25.36
CA ARG A 51 -4.02 10.13 -24.15
C ARG A 51 -5.47 10.46 -24.44
N VAL A 52 -6.34 10.06 -23.51
CA VAL A 52 -7.76 10.41 -23.50
C VAL A 52 -8.14 11.00 -22.15
N GLU A 53 -8.84 12.12 -22.15
CA GLU A 53 -9.51 12.64 -20.96
C GLU A 53 -11.00 12.28 -21.01
N TYR A 54 -11.53 11.81 -19.89
CA TYR A 54 -12.93 11.43 -19.72
C TYR A 54 -13.66 12.51 -18.93
N ALA A 55 -14.82 12.95 -19.45
CA ALA A 55 -15.66 13.93 -18.76
C ALA A 55 -16.55 13.26 -17.70
N GLU A 56 -16.90 11.99 -17.95
CA GLU A 56 -17.87 11.17 -17.23
C GLU A 56 -17.44 9.69 -17.21
N ASP A 57 -18.18 8.86 -16.47
CA ASP A 57 -18.06 7.39 -16.36
C ASP A 57 -16.71 6.84 -15.87
N LYS A 58 -15.75 7.73 -15.61
CA LYS A 58 -14.45 7.41 -15.02
C LYS A 58 -14.15 8.29 -13.81
N PHE A 59 -13.69 7.70 -12.72
CA PHE A 59 -13.22 8.41 -11.53
C PHE A 59 -12.22 9.49 -11.91
N THR A 60 -12.43 10.69 -11.37
CA THR A 60 -11.56 11.85 -11.67
C THR A 60 -11.15 12.63 -10.43
N GLY A 61 -11.89 12.47 -9.34
CA GLY A 61 -11.67 13.18 -8.09
C GLY A 61 -12.16 12.35 -6.92
N ALA A 62 -11.59 11.14 -6.76
CA ALA A 62 -11.83 10.32 -5.59
C ALA A 62 -11.55 11.13 -4.31
N SER A 63 -12.49 11.08 -3.38
CA SER A 63 -12.54 11.91 -2.19
C SER A 63 -13.07 11.11 -1.00
N GLY A 64 -12.67 11.50 0.20
CA GLY A 64 -12.92 10.70 1.39
C GLY A 64 -12.17 9.37 1.34
N GLY A 65 -12.88 8.26 1.53
CA GLY A 65 -12.33 6.94 1.79
C GLY A 65 -12.53 6.57 3.25
N THR A 66 -13.48 5.68 3.54
CA THR A 66 -13.71 5.17 4.91
C THR A 66 -14.10 3.71 4.88
N ILE A 67 -13.42 2.91 5.70
CA ILE A 67 -13.79 1.52 5.95
C ILE A 67 -14.95 1.49 6.94
N TYR A 68 -16.06 0.86 6.55
CA TYR A 68 -17.21 0.73 7.42
C TYR A 68 -17.02 -0.41 8.43
N THR A 69 -17.02 -0.08 9.73
CA THR A 69 -16.82 -1.05 10.82
C THR A 69 -17.97 -1.10 11.84
N GLY A 70 -19.16 -0.69 11.40
CA GLY A 70 -20.30 -0.33 12.24
C GLY A 70 -21.38 -1.38 12.24
N THR A 71 -22.43 -1.12 13.02
CA THR A 71 -23.54 -2.07 13.25
C THR A 71 -24.88 -1.55 12.76
N GLY A 72 -24.88 -0.44 12.02
CA GLY A 72 -26.09 0.17 11.46
C GLY A 72 -26.55 -0.48 10.15
N PHE A 73 -25.65 -1.13 9.42
CA PHE A 73 -25.90 -1.87 8.18
C PHE A 73 -25.79 -3.38 8.42
N SER A 74 -26.21 -4.19 7.43
CA SER A 74 -26.01 -5.63 7.41
C SER A 74 -24.51 -5.99 7.39
N ASP A 75 -24.20 -7.23 7.78
CA ASP A 75 -22.81 -7.72 7.89
C ASP A 75 -22.05 -7.68 6.55
N GLU A 76 -22.75 -7.71 5.41
CA GLU A 76 -22.14 -7.57 4.07
C GLU A 76 -21.43 -6.23 3.84
N PHE A 77 -21.70 -5.22 4.67
CA PHE A 77 -21.05 -3.91 4.60
C PHE A 77 -19.78 -3.82 5.46
N MET A 78 -19.58 -4.76 6.39
CA MET A 78 -18.46 -4.75 7.33
C MET A 78 -17.14 -4.92 6.58
N GLY A 79 -16.23 -3.95 6.71
CA GLY A 79 -14.91 -3.97 6.06
C GLY A 79 -14.87 -3.36 4.66
N ASN A 80 -16.02 -2.93 4.12
CA ASN A 80 -16.08 -2.30 2.81
C ASN A 80 -15.59 -0.86 2.86
N VAL A 81 -14.99 -0.39 1.76
CA VAL A 81 -14.54 1.00 1.60
C VAL A 81 -15.61 1.80 0.88
N PHE A 82 -15.89 2.99 1.39
CA PHE A 82 -16.74 3.98 0.73
C PHE A 82 -15.92 5.17 0.28
N THR A 83 -16.00 5.47 -1.02
CA THR A 83 -15.24 6.53 -1.69
C THR A 83 -16.20 7.45 -2.44
N GLY A 84 -16.08 8.76 -2.27
CA GLY A 84 -16.90 9.73 -3.00
C GLY A 84 -16.21 10.16 -4.28
N ASP A 85 -16.96 10.43 -5.34
CA ASP A 85 -16.48 11.26 -6.45
C ASP A 85 -17.29 12.56 -6.48
N VAL A 86 -16.59 13.66 -6.22
CA VAL A 86 -17.21 14.99 -6.17
C VAL A 86 -17.65 15.45 -7.54
N ALA A 87 -16.99 15.04 -8.62
CA ALA A 87 -17.35 15.44 -9.98
C ALA A 87 -18.53 14.61 -10.51
N GLY A 88 -18.57 13.32 -10.19
CA GLY A 88 -19.63 12.38 -10.56
C GLY A 88 -20.84 12.38 -9.62
N ASN A 89 -20.82 13.18 -8.55
CA ASN A 89 -21.95 13.33 -7.61
C ASN A 89 -22.41 11.99 -6.99
N LEU A 90 -21.44 11.12 -6.63
CA LEU A 90 -21.71 9.74 -6.22
C LEU A 90 -20.81 9.26 -5.07
N VAL A 91 -21.22 8.17 -4.44
CA VAL A 91 -20.47 7.37 -3.48
C VAL A 91 -20.38 5.95 -4.01
N HIS A 92 -19.15 5.52 -4.22
CA HIS A 92 -18.77 4.18 -4.63
C HIS A 92 -18.46 3.30 -3.42
N ARG A 93 -18.64 2.00 -3.58
CA ARG A 93 -18.35 0.99 -2.57
C ARG A 93 -17.53 -0.15 -3.13
N ASP A 94 -16.41 -0.40 -2.46
CA ASP A 94 -15.56 -1.56 -2.68
C ASP A 94 -15.71 -2.58 -1.56
N VAL A 95 -15.86 -3.85 -1.93
CA VAL A 95 -15.68 -5.00 -1.04
C VAL A 95 -14.21 -5.39 -1.07
N LEU A 96 -13.55 -5.35 0.10
CA LEU A 96 -12.15 -5.73 0.23
C LEU A 96 -12.02 -7.19 0.65
N THR A 97 -11.18 -7.94 -0.06
CA THR A 97 -10.86 -9.33 0.26
C THR A 97 -9.35 -9.56 0.30
N LEU A 98 -8.92 -10.58 1.04
CA LEU A 98 -7.52 -10.98 1.15
C LEU A 98 -7.11 -11.86 -0.04
N SER A 99 -5.86 -11.72 -0.48
CA SER A 99 -5.23 -12.64 -1.42
C SER A 99 -4.38 -13.67 -0.67
N ASN A 100 -4.40 -14.92 -1.13
CA ASN A 100 -3.56 -15.97 -0.55
C ASN A 100 -2.10 -15.90 -1.03
N SER A 101 -1.84 -15.21 -2.15
CA SER A 101 -0.52 -15.16 -2.80
C SER A 101 0.05 -13.75 -2.92
N SER A 102 -0.69 -12.73 -2.47
CA SER A 102 -0.26 -11.33 -2.49
C SER A 102 -0.45 -10.72 -1.10
N PRO A 103 0.46 -9.84 -0.64
CA PRO A 103 0.21 -9.03 0.54
C PRO A 103 -0.82 -7.92 0.28
N ALA A 104 -1.18 -7.66 -0.98
CA ALA A 104 -2.21 -6.70 -1.34
C ALA A 104 -3.63 -7.28 -1.15
N LEU A 105 -4.56 -6.37 -0.86
CA LEU A 105 -5.99 -6.66 -0.89
C LEU A 105 -6.49 -6.70 -2.34
N ILE A 106 -7.68 -7.25 -2.52
CA ILE A 106 -8.45 -7.16 -3.78
C ILE A 106 -9.70 -6.32 -3.47
N ALA A 107 -9.96 -5.31 -4.29
CA ALA A 107 -11.14 -4.47 -4.23
C ALA A 107 -12.09 -4.83 -5.36
N GLN A 108 -13.34 -5.11 -5.01
CA GLN A 108 -14.36 -5.51 -5.98
C GLN A 108 -15.64 -4.72 -5.79
N ARG A 109 -16.33 -4.43 -6.89
CA ARG A 109 -17.72 -3.99 -6.82
C ARG A 109 -18.56 -5.07 -6.15
N ALA A 110 -19.50 -4.66 -5.31
CA ALA A 110 -20.43 -5.61 -4.71
C ALA A 110 -21.33 -6.25 -5.78
N GLU A 111 -21.81 -7.48 -5.55
CA GLU A 111 -22.59 -8.27 -6.52
C GLU A 111 -23.82 -7.51 -7.08
N GLY A 112 -24.47 -6.67 -6.26
CA GLY A 112 -25.62 -5.85 -6.66
C GLY A 112 -25.29 -4.45 -7.17
N GLU A 113 -24.02 -4.10 -7.33
CA GLU A 113 -23.52 -2.75 -7.67
C GLU A 113 -22.56 -2.79 -8.88
N GLN A 114 -22.77 -3.75 -9.79
CA GLN A 114 -21.92 -3.95 -10.97
C GLN A 114 -22.14 -2.88 -12.05
N ASP A 115 -23.34 -2.31 -12.13
CA ASP A 115 -23.77 -1.32 -13.12
C ASP A 115 -24.41 -0.08 -12.50
N GLN A 116 -24.19 0.12 -11.19
CA GLN A 116 -24.69 1.24 -10.42
C GLN A 116 -23.76 1.57 -9.24
N GLU A 117 -23.93 2.75 -8.66
CA GLU A 117 -23.22 3.15 -7.43
C GLU A 117 -24.04 2.88 -6.18
N PHE A 118 -23.35 2.71 -5.04
CA PHE A 118 -23.98 2.64 -3.72
C PHE A 118 -24.89 3.86 -3.46
N LEU A 119 -24.46 5.04 -3.88
CA LEU A 119 -25.29 6.24 -3.92
C LEU A 119 -24.90 7.09 -5.13
N ALA A 120 -25.85 7.42 -5.99
CA ALA A 120 -25.68 8.44 -7.02
C ALA A 120 -26.80 9.49 -6.92
N SER A 121 -26.43 10.77 -6.99
CA SER A 121 -27.37 11.89 -6.88
C SER A 121 -27.81 12.39 -8.25
N THR A 122 -29.05 12.85 -8.36
CA THR A 122 -29.53 13.63 -9.51
C THR A 122 -29.35 15.15 -9.31
N ASP A 123 -29.02 15.58 -8.09
CA ASP A 123 -28.58 16.95 -7.79
C ASP A 123 -27.11 17.09 -8.15
N SER A 124 -26.82 17.83 -9.22
CA SER A 124 -25.45 18.05 -9.72
C SER A 124 -24.58 18.90 -8.78
N TRP A 125 -25.13 19.41 -7.68
CA TRP A 125 -24.40 20.17 -6.67
C TRP A 125 -24.03 19.33 -5.45
N PHE A 126 -24.47 18.08 -5.37
CA PHE A 126 -24.08 17.14 -4.31
C PHE A 126 -22.60 16.76 -4.45
N ARG A 127 -21.75 17.16 -3.51
CA ARG A 127 -20.30 16.93 -3.55
C ARG A 127 -19.88 16.12 -2.31
N PRO A 128 -19.96 14.78 -2.34
CA PRO A 128 -19.54 13.95 -1.21
C PRO A 128 -18.03 14.02 -1.08
N THR A 129 -17.53 14.68 -0.03
CA THR A 129 -16.09 14.97 0.14
C THR A 129 -15.41 14.13 1.20
N ASN A 130 -16.17 13.64 2.19
CA ASN A 130 -15.65 12.77 3.23
C ASN A 130 -16.76 11.95 3.89
N PHE A 131 -16.38 10.90 4.61
CA PHE A 131 -17.27 10.03 5.35
C PHE A 131 -16.83 9.90 6.80
N ALA A 132 -17.78 9.55 7.66
CA ALA A 132 -17.49 9.19 9.04
C ALA A 132 -18.49 8.13 9.52
N GLN A 133 -18.07 7.29 10.46
CA GLN A 133 -19.00 6.44 11.18
C GLN A 133 -19.50 7.14 12.44
N GLY A 134 -20.77 6.96 12.77
CA GLY A 134 -21.36 7.47 14.01
C GLY A 134 -21.35 6.48 15.18
N PRO A 135 -21.57 6.97 16.41
CA PRO A 135 -21.81 6.12 17.59
C PRO A 135 -23.06 5.23 17.48
N ASP A 136 -24.00 5.60 16.61
CA ASP A 136 -25.20 4.82 16.24
C ASP A 136 -24.90 3.70 15.22
N GLY A 137 -23.67 3.63 14.72
CA GLY A 137 -23.23 2.64 13.73
C GLY A 137 -23.58 3.00 12.29
N MET A 138 -24.16 4.18 12.03
CA MET A 138 -24.50 4.62 10.68
C MET A 138 -23.32 5.27 9.95
N LEU A 139 -23.38 5.30 8.63
CA LEU A 139 -22.43 6.03 7.78
C LEU A 139 -22.93 7.46 7.58
N TYR A 140 -22.06 8.44 7.80
CA TYR A 140 -22.32 9.85 7.61
C TYR A 140 -21.54 10.35 6.40
N VAL A 141 -22.16 11.17 5.56
CA VAL A 141 -21.55 11.79 4.37
C VAL A 141 -21.45 13.29 4.58
N LEU A 142 -20.24 13.82 4.43
CA LEU A 142 -20.00 15.25 4.36
C LEU A 142 -20.17 15.71 2.91
N ASP A 143 -21.21 16.49 2.66
CA ASP A 143 -21.50 17.09 1.37
C ASP A 143 -21.08 18.57 1.40
N TYR A 144 -20.06 18.91 0.61
CA TYR A 144 -19.54 20.27 0.51
C TYR A 144 -20.51 21.22 -0.21
N TYR A 145 -21.46 20.67 -0.98
CA TYR A 145 -22.51 21.34 -1.75
C TYR A 145 -22.08 22.55 -2.59
N ARG A 146 -21.73 22.34 -3.85
CA ARG A 146 -21.24 23.39 -4.77
C ARG A 146 -21.67 23.18 -6.20
N GLN A 147 -22.00 24.29 -6.87
CA GLN A 147 -22.19 24.29 -8.33
C GLN A 147 -20.88 23.95 -9.05
N HIS A 148 -19.76 24.54 -8.63
CA HIS A 148 -18.44 24.40 -9.23
C HIS A 148 -17.41 24.05 -8.15
N ILE A 149 -16.58 23.04 -8.39
CA ILE A 149 -15.56 22.57 -7.43
C ILE A 149 -14.13 22.82 -7.93
N GLU A 150 -13.96 23.04 -9.23
CA GLU A 150 -12.67 23.13 -9.88
C GLU A 150 -12.00 24.47 -9.62
N THR A 151 -10.67 24.42 -9.50
CA THR A 151 -9.88 25.64 -9.50
C THR A 151 -10.08 26.37 -10.84
N PRO A 152 -10.34 27.70 -10.83
CA PRO A 152 -10.57 28.47 -12.06
C PRO A 152 -9.48 28.28 -13.11
N LEU A 153 -8.22 28.02 -12.73
CA LEU A 153 -7.11 27.74 -13.63
C LEU A 153 -7.33 26.53 -14.55
N SER A 154 -8.17 25.59 -14.15
CA SER A 154 -8.46 24.36 -14.91
C SER A 154 -9.53 24.54 -15.98
N ILE A 155 -10.20 25.70 -16.04
CA ILE A 155 -11.30 25.99 -16.97
C ILE A 155 -10.77 26.95 -18.07
N PRO A 156 -11.17 26.80 -19.34
CA PRO A 156 -10.92 27.81 -20.37
C PRO A 156 -11.51 29.18 -20.01
N GLU A 157 -10.81 30.28 -20.34
CA GLU A 157 -11.22 31.62 -19.91
C GLU A 157 -12.60 32.02 -20.45
N ASP A 158 -12.90 31.66 -21.70
CA ASP A 158 -14.19 31.90 -22.35
C ASP A 158 -15.36 31.18 -21.66
N LEU A 159 -15.09 30.13 -20.90
CA LEU A 159 -16.11 29.37 -20.17
C LEU A 159 -16.33 29.87 -18.74
N LYS A 160 -15.44 30.73 -18.21
CA LYS A 160 -15.48 31.23 -16.83
C LYS A 160 -16.27 32.51 -16.62
N GLU A 161 -16.45 33.31 -17.67
CA GLU A 161 -16.87 34.71 -17.54
C GLU A 161 -18.15 34.90 -16.70
N GLU A 162 -19.04 33.90 -16.69
CA GLU A 162 -20.32 33.94 -15.97
C GLU A 162 -20.37 33.01 -14.74
N MET A 163 -19.27 32.34 -14.37
CA MET A 163 -19.26 31.36 -13.29
C MET A 163 -19.06 32.00 -11.91
N ASP A 164 -19.95 31.69 -10.96
CA ASP A 164 -19.75 31.97 -9.54
C ASP A 164 -19.20 30.75 -8.81
N PHE A 165 -17.89 30.75 -8.56
CA PHE A 165 -17.19 29.67 -7.84
C PHE A 165 -17.57 29.57 -6.35
N MET A 166 -18.23 30.59 -5.80
CA MET A 166 -18.69 30.61 -4.41
C MET A 166 -20.14 30.19 -4.25
N TYR A 167 -20.84 29.88 -5.34
CA TYR A 167 -22.23 29.49 -5.26
C TYR A 167 -22.40 28.14 -4.52
N GLY A 168 -23.32 28.11 -3.56
CA GLY A 168 -23.53 26.96 -2.66
C GLY A 168 -22.71 26.97 -1.36
N SER A 169 -21.81 27.94 -1.13
CA SER A 169 -20.91 27.99 0.04
C SER A 169 -21.58 27.83 1.40
N GLU A 170 -22.81 28.31 1.52
CA GLU A 170 -23.56 28.33 2.77
C GLU A 170 -24.52 27.13 2.91
N HIS A 171 -24.41 26.14 2.02
CA HIS A 171 -25.37 25.04 1.91
C HIS A 171 -24.76 23.66 2.12
N GLY A 172 -23.57 23.57 2.73
CA GLY A 172 -22.96 22.31 3.11
C GLY A 172 -23.87 21.48 4.02
N ARG A 173 -23.84 20.15 3.86
CA ARG A 173 -24.76 19.22 4.52
C ARG A 173 -23.99 18.06 5.14
N ILE A 174 -24.58 17.49 6.18
CA ILE A 174 -24.17 16.20 6.73
C ILE A 174 -25.37 15.26 6.59
N TYR A 175 -25.24 14.24 5.76
CA TYR A 175 -26.25 13.20 5.64
C TYR A 175 -25.90 12.04 6.57
N ARG A 176 -26.93 11.40 7.12
CA ARG A 176 -26.83 10.09 7.77
C ARG A 176 -27.50 9.07 6.87
N ILE A 177 -26.74 8.09 6.39
CA ILE A 177 -27.24 6.97 5.60
C ILE A 177 -27.72 5.88 6.57
N GLN A 178 -28.96 5.43 6.39
CA GLN A 178 -29.56 4.38 7.19
C GLN A 178 -30.42 3.45 6.33
N PRO A 179 -30.55 2.16 6.69
CA PRO A 179 -31.51 1.27 6.05
C PRO A 179 -32.95 1.79 6.22
N ILE A 180 -33.79 1.51 5.23
CA ILE A 180 -35.22 1.85 5.29
C ILE A 180 -35.85 1.11 6.47
N GLY A 181 -36.57 1.86 7.31
CA GLY A 181 -37.21 1.31 8.51
C GLY A 181 -36.28 1.08 9.71
N ALA A 182 -34.98 1.41 9.59
CA ALA A 182 -34.07 1.37 10.72
C ALA A 182 -34.55 2.33 11.82
N GLN A 183 -34.66 1.81 13.04
CA GLN A 183 -34.96 2.62 14.22
C GLN A 183 -33.76 3.49 14.56
N VAL A 184 -34.00 4.78 14.77
CA VAL A 184 -32.97 5.71 15.22
C VAL A 184 -32.72 5.44 16.70
N SER A 185 -31.56 4.88 17.04
CA SER A 185 -31.14 4.76 18.44
C SER A 185 -30.75 6.14 19.00
N ASP A 186 -31.03 6.40 20.28
CA ASP A 186 -30.48 7.57 20.96
C ASP A 186 -28.96 7.39 21.04
N SER A 187 -28.24 8.22 20.30
CA SER A 187 -26.79 8.13 20.13
C SER A 187 -26.04 9.04 21.11
N LYS A 188 -26.69 9.51 22.17
CA LYS A 188 -26.06 10.28 23.24
C LYS A 188 -24.97 9.47 23.93
N VAL A 189 -23.74 9.74 23.53
CA VAL A 189 -22.52 9.19 24.12
C VAL A 189 -21.84 10.26 24.96
N SER A 190 -21.62 9.97 26.25
CA SER A 190 -20.86 10.82 27.17
C SER A 190 -19.66 10.06 27.71
N LEU A 191 -18.50 10.23 27.08
CA LEU A 191 -17.26 9.56 27.48
C LEU A 191 -16.26 10.46 28.20
N SER A 192 -16.51 11.78 28.26
CA SER A 192 -15.63 12.72 28.93
C SER A 192 -15.44 12.40 30.42
N GLN A 193 -16.48 11.87 31.06
CA GLN A 193 -16.49 11.48 32.48
C GLN A 193 -16.41 9.95 32.68
N ALA A 194 -16.26 9.16 31.61
CA ALA A 194 -16.13 7.71 31.74
C ALA A 194 -14.84 7.37 32.51
N ARG A 195 -14.85 6.33 33.36
CA ARG A 195 -13.63 5.85 34.03
C ARG A 195 -12.78 5.07 33.04
N SER A 196 -11.46 5.03 33.25
CA SER A 196 -10.55 4.29 32.37
C SER A 196 -10.93 2.81 32.23
N SER A 197 -11.39 2.18 33.32
CA SER A 197 -11.90 0.79 33.29
C SER A 197 -13.13 0.61 32.39
N ASP A 198 -13.96 1.66 32.25
CA ASP A 198 -15.13 1.60 31.36
C ASP A 198 -14.72 1.81 29.89
N LEU A 199 -13.60 2.49 29.63
CA LEU A 199 -13.02 2.59 28.28
C LEU A 199 -12.46 1.24 27.78
N VAL A 200 -11.88 0.42 28.66
CA VAL A 200 -11.43 -0.93 28.30
C VAL A 200 -12.59 -1.77 27.75
N LYS A 201 -13.78 -1.65 28.34
CA LYS A 201 -14.99 -2.34 27.86
C LYS A 201 -15.44 -1.88 26.46
N LEU A 202 -15.11 -0.66 26.06
CA LEU A 202 -15.44 -0.19 24.70
C LEU A 202 -14.63 -0.90 23.63
N LEU A 203 -13.46 -1.47 23.96
CA LEU A 203 -12.62 -2.20 23.00
C LEU A 203 -13.31 -3.49 22.48
N THR A 204 -14.28 -4.02 23.23
CA THR A 204 -15.10 -5.17 22.82
C THR A 204 -16.41 -4.76 22.15
N HIS A 205 -16.72 -3.46 22.05
CA HIS A 205 -17.99 -3.00 21.52
C HIS A 205 -18.17 -3.40 20.04
N PRO A 206 -19.36 -3.82 19.58
CA PRO A 206 -19.55 -4.30 18.20
C PRO A 206 -19.44 -3.18 17.15
N ASN A 207 -19.83 -1.94 17.47
CA ASN A 207 -19.62 -0.77 16.62
C ASN A 207 -18.17 -0.24 16.74
N GLY A 208 -17.47 -0.13 15.60
CA GLY A 208 -16.09 0.32 15.51
C GLY A 208 -15.82 1.71 16.05
N TRP A 209 -16.75 2.65 15.88
CA TRP A 209 -16.65 3.99 16.45
C TRP A 209 -16.36 3.97 17.97
N HIS A 210 -17.03 3.08 18.72
CA HIS A 210 -16.84 2.97 20.16
C HIS A 210 -15.48 2.36 20.50
N ARG A 211 -15.05 1.34 19.74
CA ARG A 211 -13.73 0.72 19.93
C ARG A 211 -12.60 1.72 19.68
N GLU A 212 -12.68 2.48 18.59
CA GLU A 212 -11.69 3.48 18.22
C GLU A 212 -11.66 4.64 19.20
N THR A 213 -12.84 5.15 19.59
CA THR A 213 -12.94 6.21 20.59
C THR A 213 -12.43 5.76 21.96
N GLY A 214 -12.76 4.53 22.38
CA GLY A 214 -12.27 3.94 23.62
C GLY A 214 -10.75 3.83 23.64
N GLN A 215 -10.15 3.29 22.57
CA GLN A 215 -8.70 3.17 22.45
C GLN A 215 -8.01 4.53 22.43
N ARG A 216 -8.50 5.49 21.64
CA ARG A 216 -7.98 6.87 21.61
C ARG A 216 -7.98 7.48 23.00
N LEU A 217 -9.09 7.39 23.73
CA LEU A 217 -9.19 7.96 25.08
C LEU A 217 -8.29 7.25 26.10
N ILE A 218 -8.06 5.94 25.97
CA ILE A 218 -7.08 5.22 26.81
C ILE A 218 -5.68 5.81 26.58
N LEU A 219 -5.28 5.98 25.32
CA LEU A 219 -3.98 6.52 24.95
C LEU A 219 -3.82 8.00 25.32
N GLU A 220 -4.86 8.82 25.19
CA GLU A 220 -4.82 10.23 25.61
C GLU A 220 -4.67 10.38 27.14
N ARG A 221 -5.24 9.44 27.91
CA ARG A 221 -5.24 9.51 29.38
C ARG A 221 -4.00 8.95 30.04
N GLN A 222 -3.32 7.99 29.39
CA GLN A 222 -2.10 7.37 29.92
C GLN A 222 -2.27 6.77 31.34
N ASP A 223 -3.47 6.28 31.66
CA ASP A 223 -3.78 5.71 32.97
C ASP A 223 -3.30 4.27 33.07
N ASN A 224 -2.19 4.04 33.76
CA ASN A 224 -1.60 2.71 33.91
C ASN A 224 -2.35 1.79 34.89
N SER A 225 -3.37 2.28 35.61
CA SER A 225 -4.15 1.43 36.53
C SER A 225 -4.94 0.33 35.81
N ILE A 226 -5.22 0.50 34.51
CA ILE A 226 -6.00 -0.44 33.69
C ILE A 226 -5.16 -1.46 32.91
N VAL A 227 -3.84 -1.46 33.10
CA VAL A 227 -2.92 -2.40 32.43
C VAL A 227 -3.30 -3.88 32.70
N PRO A 228 -3.67 -4.30 33.93
CA PRO A 228 -4.12 -5.67 34.17
C PRO A 228 -5.34 -6.06 33.34
N GLU A 229 -6.33 -5.17 33.23
CA GLU A 229 -7.56 -5.40 32.44
C GLU A 229 -7.29 -5.44 30.94
N LEU A 230 -6.39 -4.58 30.44
CA LEU A 230 -5.96 -4.61 29.04
C LEU A 230 -5.24 -5.91 28.70
N ARG A 231 -4.36 -6.39 29.59
CA ARG A 231 -3.65 -7.66 29.36
C ARG A 231 -4.59 -8.85 29.40
N ALA A 232 -5.50 -8.91 30.37
CA ALA A 232 -6.54 -9.94 30.39
C ALA A 232 -7.39 -9.89 29.11
N LEU A 233 -7.75 -8.70 28.64
CA LEU A 233 -8.50 -8.57 27.38
C LEU A 233 -7.71 -9.07 26.17
N PHE A 234 -6.40 -8.82 26.11
CA PHE A 234 -5.56 -9.35 25.04
C PHE A 234 -5.42 -10.89 25.13
N HIS A 235 -5.24 -11.45 26.32
CA HIS A 235 -4.97 -12.89 26.50
C HIS A 235 -6.24 -13.75 26.37
N ASP A 236 -7.37 -13.28 26.90
CA ASP A 236 -8.53 -14.15 27.18
C ASP A 236 -9.73 -13.88 26.24
N SER A 237 -9.73 -12.77 25.49
CA SER A 237 -10.89 -12.41 24.65
C SER A 237 -10.99 -13.26 23.39
N GLU A 238 -12.17 -13.83 23.14
CA GLU A 238 -12.49 -14.49 21.87
C GLU A 238 -12.60 -13.50 20.70
N ASN A 239 -12.86 -12.21 20.98
CA ASN A 239 -13.00 -11.18 19.94
C ASN A 239 -11.62 -10.65 19.49
N PRO A 240 -11.19 -10.94 18.24
CA PRO A 240 -9.86 -10.54 17.78
C PRO A 240 -9.72 -9.02 17.58
N LYS A 241 -10.82 -8.33 17.27
CA LYS A 241 -10.85 -6.86 17.17
C LYS A 241 -10.61 -6.19 18.52
N ALA A 242 -10.96 -6.87 19.61
CA ALA A 242 -10.66 -6.40 20.97
C ALA A 242 -9.21 -6.71 21.35
N ARG A 243 -8.75 -7.94 21.06
CA ARG A 243 -7.36 -8.38 21.32
C ARG A 243 -6.33 -7.44 20.68
N ILE A 244 -6.46 -7.17 19.38
CA ILE A 244 -5.51 -6.30 18.66
C ILE A 244 -5.46 -4.87 19.24
N ARG A 245 -6.60 -4.35 19.69
CA ARG A 245 -6.68 -3.01 20.30
C ARG A 245 -6.09 -2.98 21.70
N ALA A 246 -6.32 -4.02 22.48
CA ALA A 246 -5.70 -4.19 23.78
C ALA A 246 -4.18 -4.30 23.66
N PHE A 247 -3.69 -5.08 22.68
CA PHE A 247 -2.27 -5.22 22.37
C PHE A 247 -1.59 -3.87 22.06
N TYR A 248 -2.16 -3.08 21.13
CA TYR A 248 -1.63 -1.74 20.84
C TYR A 248 -1.88 -0.71 21.96
N ALA A 249 -2.92 -0.88 22.79
CA ALA A 249 -3.10 -0.04 23.97
C ALA A 249 -2.02 -0.32 25.02
N LEU A 250 -1.63 -1.58 25.24
CA LEU A 250 -0.50 -1.94 26.09
C LEU A 250 0.81 -1.32 25.56
N GLU A 251 1.03 -1.37 24.24
CA GLU A 251 2.19 -0.71 23.61
C GLU A 251 2.19 0.79 23.84
N GLY A 252 1.08 1.48 23.55
CA GLY A 252 0.99 2.93 23.69
C GLY A 252 0.97 3.45 25.14
N LEU A 253 0.82 2.55 26.13
CA LEU A 253 1.01 2.83 27.55
C LEU A 253 2.42 2.47 28.05
N ASN A 254 3.31 1.98 27.18
CA ASN A 254 4.61 1.41 27.53
C ASN A 254 4.51 0.25 28.55
N ALA A 255 3.43 -0.53 28.45
CA ALA A 255 3.13 -1.65 29.34
C ALA A 255 3.20 -3.02 28.64
N LEU A 256 3.49 -3.05 27.35
CA LEU A 256 3.73 -4.27 26.59
C LEU A 256 5.00 -4.97 27.09
N ASN A 257 4.97 -6.30 27.18
CA ASN A 257 6.14 -7.10 27.52
C ASN A 257 6.40 -8.21 26.49
N THR A 258 7.56 -8.84 26.60
CA THR A 258 8.00 -9.92 25.70
C THR A 258 7.03 -11.10 25.61
N ASP A 259 6.33 -11.46 26.70
CA ASP A 259 5.37 -12.57 26.69
C ASP A 259 4.09 -12.19 25.95
N ASP A 260 3.65 -10.93 26.04
CA ASP A 260 2.55 -10.39 25.23
C ASP A 260 2.90 -10.47 23.73
N ILE A 261 4.14 -10.14 23.34
CA ILE A 261 4.61 -10.23 21.95
C ILE A 261 4.64 -11.69 21.46
N LYS A 262 5.20 -12.60 22.26
CA LYS A 262 5.22 -14.04 21.94
C LYS A 262 3.81 -14.60 21.76
N LEU A 263 2.85 -14.16 22.58
CA LEU A 263 1.47 -14.56 22.42
C LEU A 263 0.90 -14.07 21.08
N ALA A 264 1.13 -12.79 20.73
CA ALA A 264 0.67 -12.22 19.47
C ALA A 264 1.22 -12.95 18.24
N LEU A 265 2.52 -13.32 18.27
CA LEU A 265 3.19 -14.07 17.20
C LEU A 265 2.59 -15.46 16.96
N ASN A 266 1.88 -16.03 17.94
CA ASN A 266 1.24 -17.34 17.85
C ASN A 266 -0.30 -17.26 17.76
N ASP A 267 -0.89 -16.07 17.59
CA ASP A 267 -2.34 -15.90 17.51
C ASP A 267 -2.92 -16.54 16.23
N SER A 268 -4.13 -17.08 16.32
CA SER A 268 -4.84 -17.63 15.16
C SER A 268 -5.11 -16.59 14.08
N GLU A 269 -5.20 -15.32 14.45
CA GLU A 269 -5.56 -14.21 13.56
C GLU A 269 -4.33 -13.57 12.94
N LEU A 270 -4.30 -13.55 11.61
CA LEU A 270 -3.20 -12.99 10.82
C LEU A 270 -2.89 -11.53 11.20
N GLY A 271 -3.91 -10.72 11.50
CA GLY A 271 -3.73 -9.31 11.87
C GLY A 271 -3.00 -9.14 13.22
N ILE A 272 -3.17 -10.09 14.13
CA ILE A 272 -2.48 -10.09 15.43
C ILE A 272 -1.07 -10.63 15.27
N ARG A 273 -0.85 -11.69 14.47
CA ARG A 273 0.51 -12.14 14.13
C ARG A 273 1.33 -11.04 13.47
N ASN A 274 0.75 -10.32 12.50
CA ASN A 274 1.37 -9.15 11.86
C ASN A 274 1.80 -8.08 12.88
N ALA A 275 0.91 -7.72 13.80
CA ALA A 275 1.24 -6.76 14.86
C ALA A 275 2.33 -7.30 15.80
N GLY A 276 2.31 -8.58 16.12
CA GLY A 276 3.36 -9.26 16.89
C GLY A 276 4.72 -9.14 16.20
N VAL A 277 4.78 -9.38 14.89
CA VAL A 277 6.01 -9.27 14.09
C VAL A 277 6.54 -7.82 14.11
N ILE A 278 5.67 -6.81 13.90
CA ILE A 278 6.06 -5.39 13.95
C ILE A 278 6.61 -5.01 15.33
N LEU A 279 5.92 -5.39 16.40
CA LEU A 279 6.33 -4.98 17.75
C LEU A 279 7.55 -5.77 18.26
N ALA A 280 7.77 -6.98 17.75
CA ALA A 280 8.99 -7.73 18.02
C ALA A 280 10.26 -7.03 17.49
N GLU A 281 10.16 -6.13 16.50
CA GLU A 281 11.31 -5.33 16.03
C GLU A 281 11.96 -4.48 17.12
N LYS A 282 11.22 -4.16 18.18
CA LYS A 282 11.71 -3.33 19.30
C LYS A 282 12.40 -4.14 20.39
N GLU A 283 12.32 -5.46 20.35
CA GLU A 283 12.90 -6.36 21.36
C GLU A 283 14.34 -6.73 21.01
N ASP A 284 15.21 -6.84 22.02
CA ASP A 284 16.62 -7.24 21.82
C ASP A 284 16.76 -8.60 21.13
N ASN A 285 15.82 -9.52 21.38
CA ASN A 285 15.73 -10.85 20.75
C ASN A 285 14.61 -10.93 19.70
N GLY A 286 14.26 -9.80 19.09
CA GLY A 286 13.23 -9.70 18.06
C GLY A 286 13.50 -10.62 16.86
N LYS A 287 14.76 -10.70 16.41
CA LYS A 287 15.18 -11.59 15.32
C LYS A 287 14.80 -13.05 15.61
N GLU A 288 15.17 -13.56 16.78
CA GLU A 288 14.90 -14.94 17.19
C GLU A 288 13.40 -15.22 17.32
N MET A 289 12.60 -14.22 17.68
CA MET A 289 11.15 -14.34 17.74
C MET A 289 10.47 -14.32 16.36
N ILE A 290 11.02 -13.58 15.40
CA ILE A 290 10.43 -13.40 14.06
C ILE A 290 10.79 -14.56 13.12
N LEU A 291 12.01 -15.11 13.19
CA LEU A 291 12.48 -16.19 12.30
C LEU A 291 11.51 -17.40 12.17
N PRO A 292 10.83 -17.88 13.23
CA PRO A 292 9.86 -18.95 13.10
C PRO A 292 8.67 -18.62 12.17
N LEU A 293 8.29 -17.35 12.06
CA LEU A 293 7.15 -16.88 11.24
C LEU A 293 7.48 -16.78 9.75
N THR A 294 8.72 -17.01 9.33
CA THR A 294 9.09 -17.20 7.91
C THR A 294 8.23 -18.27 7.22
N LYS A 295 7.77 -19.26 7.99
CA LYS A 295 6.93 -20.36 7.52
C LYS A 295 5.43 -20.07 7.61
N ASP A 296 5.02 -18.86 7.97
CA ASP A 296 3.60 -18.50 8.03
C ASP A 296 2.95 -18.74 6.66
N PRO A 297 1.77 -19.37 6.59
CA PRO A 297 1.09 -19.63 5.33
C PRO A 297 0.51 -18.36 4.69
N ASP A 298 0.23 -17.31 5.47
CA ASP A 298 -0.39 -16.08 4.98
C ASP A 298 0.64 -15.17 4.29
N ALA A 299 0.33 -14.72 3.07
CA ALA A 299 1.23 -13.85 2.31
C ALA A 299 1.43 -12.48 2.98
N GLY A 300 0.40 -11.93 3.64
CA GLY A 300 0.52 -10.67 4.39
C GLY A 300 1.49 -10.81 5.57
N VAL A 301 1.38 -11.90 6.33
CA VAL A 301 2.30 -12.19 7.44
C VAL A 301 3.72 -12.45 6.94
N ALA A 302 3.90 -13.29 5.93
CA ALA A 302 5.21 -13.55 5.34
C ALA A 302 5.86 -12.27 4.80
N PHE A 303 5.08 -11.36 4.21
CA PHE A 303 5.56 -10.07 3.74
C PHE A 303 6.00 -9.16 4.89
N GLN A 304 5.22 -9.09 5.98
CA GLN A 304 5.66 -8.35 7.17
C GLN A 304 6.91 -8.98 7.79
N VAL A 305 7.04 -10.31 7.82
CA VAL A 305 8.25 -11.01 8.29
C VAL A 305 9.45 -10.65 7.42
N ALA A 306 9.31 -10.68 6.10
CA ALA A 306 10.33 -10.26 5.14
C ALA A 306 10.80 -8.83 5.39
N LEU A 307 9.85 -7.91 5.57
CA LEU A 307 10.16 -6.54 5.94
C LEU A 307 10.93 -6.52 7.27
N SER A 308 10.40 -7.12 8.33
CA SER A 308 10.97 -7.01 9.68
C SER A 308 12.36 -7.65 9.78
N LEU A 309 12.55 -8.82 9.16
CA LEU A 309 13.86 -9.49 9.06
C LEU A 309 14.89 -8.64 8.32
N GLY A 310 14.46 -7.79 7.39
CA GLY A 310 15.31 -6.82 6.70
C GLY A 310 16.00 -5.79 7.60
N ASN A 311 15.61 -5.68 8.88
CA ASN A 311 16.32 -4.85 9.87
C ASN A 311 17.50 -5.57 10.53
N TYR A 312 17.70 -6.86 10.25
CA TYR A 312 18.72 -7.71 10.87
C TYR A 312 19.74 -8.22 9.85
N GLN A 313 20.85 -8.76 10.36
CA GLN A 313 21.94 -9.36 9.60
C GLN A 313 22.17 -10.80 10.09
N GLY A 314 22.83 -11.61 9.26
CA GLY A 314 23.23 -12.98 9.62
C GLY A 314 22.77 -14.00 8.58
N ARG A 315 23.42 -15.16 8.60
CA ARG A 315 23.16 -16.21 7.61
C ARG A 315 21.74 -16.78 7.74
N GLU A 316 21.24 -16.89 8.97
CA GLU A 316 19.89 -17.32 9.27
C GLU A 316 18.82 -16.35 8.72
N VAL A 317 19.14 -15.06 8.66
CA VAL A 317 18.24 -14.04 8.07
C VAL A 317 18.21 -14.20 6.56
N GLU A 318 19.38 -14.35 5.92
CA GLU A 318 19.49 -14.61 4.48
C GLU A 318 18.73 -15.88 4.08
N GLU A 319 18.89 -16.97 4.82
CA GLU A 319 18.21 -18.24 4.55
C GLU A 319 16.69 -18.12 4.70
N ALA A 320 16.22 -17.40 5.73
CA ALA A 320 14.80 -17.13 5.93
C ALA A 320 14.21 -16.25 4.79
N MET A 321 14.93 -15.21 4.40
CA MET A 321 14.54 -14.33 3.30
C MET A 321 14.48 -15.08 1.96
N ALA A 322 15.42 -15.99 1.72
CA ALA A 322 15.42 -16.85 0.53
C ALA A 322 14.22 -17.81 0.53
N ASP A 323 13.85 -18.41 1.67
CA ASP A 323 12.66 -19.28 1.79
C ASP A 323 11.36 -18.53 1.44
N ILE A 324 11.21 -17.29 1.93
CA ILE A 324 10.07 -16.43 1.58
C ILE A 324 10.05 -16.14 0.09
N LEU A 325 11.20 -15.79 -0.50
CA LEU A 325 11.31 -15.46 -1.92
C LEU A 325 11.00 -16.66 -2.81
N VAL A 326 11.38 -17.88 -2.42
CA VAL A 326 11.00 -19.11 -3.14
C VAL A 326 9.49 -19.31 -3.15
N ARG A 327 8.80 -19.00 -2.04
CA ARG A 327 7.36 -19.22 -1.89
C ARG A 327 6.51 -18.14 -2.55
N PHE A 328 6.94 -16.88 -2.48
CA PHE A 328 6.12 -15.73 -2.85
C PHE A 328 6.79 -14.77 -3.84
N GLY A 329 7.99 -15.09 -4.33
CA GLY A 329 8.78 -14.20 -5.19
C GLY A 329 8.13 -13.89 -6.54
N SER A 330 7.18 -14.70 -7.01
CA SER A 330 6.37 -14.38 -8.20
C SER A 330 5.55 -13.10 -8.03
N ASN A 331 5.35 -12.64 -6.80
CA ASN A 331 4.80 -11.32 -6.50
C ASN A 331 5.95 -10.33 -6.27
N GLN A 332 6.00 -9.30 -7.13
CA GLN A 332 7.03 -8.26 -7.11
C GLN A 332 7.25 -7.60 -5.73
N TRP A 333 6.22 -7.49 -4.89
CA TRP A 333 6.36 -6.87 -3.57
C TRP A 333 7.33 -7.65 -2.69
N PHE A 334 7.36 -8.98 -2.79
CA PHE A 334 8.33 -9.78 -2.04
C PHE A 334 9.76 -9.55 -2.53
N VAL A 335 9.97 -9.44 -3.84
CA VAL A 335 11.27 -9.03 -4.42
C VAL A 335 11.70 -7.67 -3.85
N TRP A 336 10.79 -6.68 -3.85
CA TRP A 336 11.04 -5.36 -3.29
C TRP A 336 11.33 -5.39 -1.79
N ALA A 337 10.60 -6.19 -1.01
CA ALA A 337 10.85 -6.35 0.42
C ALA A 337 12.26 -6.87 0.67
N MET A 338 12.73 -7.87 -0.10
CA MET A 338 14.10 -8.39 0.01
C MET A 338 15.13 -7.28 -0.27
N LEU A 339 15.02 -6.68 -1.45
CA LEU A 339 15.98 -5.69 -1.94
C LEU A 339 15.96 -4.36 -1.16
N SER A 340 14.91 -4.12 -0.37
CA SER A 340 14.81 -2.97 0.53
C SER A 340 15.66 -3.09 1.80
N SER A 341 16.32 -4.23 2.01
CA SER A 341 17.19 -4.48 3.16
C SER A 341 18.65 -4.65 2.75
N GLU A 342 19.57 -4.36 3.67
CA GLU A 342 21.00 -4.63 3.45
C GLU A 342 21.28 -6.13 3.29
N ALA A 343 20.66 -6.98 4.13
CA ALA A 343 20.83 -8.43 4.04
C ALA A 343 20.33 -8.99 2.71
N GLY A 344 19.10 -8.67 2.29
CA GLY A 344 18.48 -9.14 1.05
C GLY A 344 19.02 -8.49 -0.23
N SER A 345 19.91 -7.48 -0.12
CA SER A 345 20.61 -6.86 -1.25
C SER A 345 22.14 -7.01 -1.15
N SER A 346 22.61 -7.96 -0.33
CA SER A 346 24.02 -8.27 -0.17
C SER A 346 24.52 -9.26 -1.22
N LYS A 347 25.84 -9.26 -1.46
CA LYS A 347 26.51 -10.30 -2.23
C LYS A 347 26.28 -11.70 -1.67
N SER A 348 26.34 -11.88 -0.35
CA SER A 348 26.18 -13.19 0.29
C SER A 348 24.79 -13.78 0.10
N PHE A 349 23.75 -12.93 0.14
CA PHE A 349 22.39 -13.33 -0.20
C PHE A 349 22.24 -13.68 -1.69
N PHE A 350 22.82 -12.86 -2.57
CA PHE A 350 22.83 -13.18 -4.00
C PHE A 350 23.51 -14.53 -4.30
N ASP A 351 24.70 -14.76 -3.74
CA ASP A 351 25.43 -16.02 -3.88
C ASP A 351 24.64 -17.21 -3.32
N LEU A 352 23.88 -17.00 -2.22
CA LEU A 352 22.94 -18.00 -1.69
C LEU A 352 21.87 -18.35 -2.73
N LEU A 353 21.19 -17.36 -3.31
CA LEU A 353 20.17 -17.60 -4.34
C LEU A 353 20.72 -18.31 -5.57
N VAL A 354 21.96 -17.99 -5.98
CA VAL A 354 22.66 -18.74 -7.04
C VAL A 354 22.87 -20.19 -6.63
N SER A 355 23.33 -20.44 -5.41
CA SER A 355 23.62 -21.81 -4.93
C SER A 355 22.40 -22.70 -4.75
N THR A 356 21.21 -22.11 -4.52
CA THR A 356 19.95 -22.84 -4.37
C THR A 356 19.23 -23.09 -5.69
N GLY A 357 19.73 -22.55 -6.81
CA GLY A 357 19.07 -22.63 -8.11
C GLY A 357 17.84 -21.73 -8.23
N TYR A 358 17.72 -20.68 -7.40
CA TYR A 358 16.57 -19.76 -7.45
C TYR A 358 16.41 -19.14 -8.85
N PHE A 359 17.52 -18.82 -9.53
CA PHE A 359 17.52 -18.22 -10.86
C PHE A 359 17.26 -19.22 -12.00
N ASP A 360 17.11 -20.51 -11.72
CA ASP A 360 16.82 -21.53 -12.75
C ASP A 360 15.34 -21.56 -13.15
N ASN A 361 14.47 -20.89 -12.38
CA ASN A 361 13.04 -20.81 -12.65
C ASN A 361 12.62 -19.34 -12.89
N PRO A 362 12.29 -18.93 -14.12
CA PRO A 362 11.87 -17.55 -14.41
C PRO A 362 10.51 -17.17 -13.78
N GLU A 363 9.66 -18.14 -13.44
CA GLU A 363 8.29 -17.89 -12.93
C GLU A 363 8.25 -17.50 -11.44
N ASN A 364 9.36 -17.58 -10.72
CA ASN A 364 9.43 -17.33 -9.27
C ASN A 364 9.86 -15.89 -8.90
N GLY A 365 9.83 -14.96 -9.85
CA GLY A 365 10.28 -13.58 -9.68
C GLY A 365 11.79 -13.37 -9.82
N SER A 366 12.54 -14.39 -10.24
CA SER A 366 13.99 -14.30 -10.43
C SER A 366 14.41 -13.22 -11.44
N MET A 367 13.59 -12.98 -12.47
CA MET A 367 13.78 -11.89 -13.45
C MET A 367 13.69 -10.51 -12.79
N ASP A 368 12.61 -10.23 -12.05
CA ASP A 368 12.43 -8.97 -11.34
C ASP A 368 13.56 -8.75 -10.33
N PHE A 369 13.96 -9.82 -9.62
CA PHE A 369 15.05 -9.76 -8.67
C PHE A 369 16.37 -9.38 -9.35
N VAL A 370 16.79 -10.09 -10.40
CA VAL A 370 18.09 -9.84 -11.05
C VAL A 370 18.12 -8.45 -11.70
N GLU A 371 16.99 -7.98 -12.23
CA GLU A 371 16.89 -6.65 -12.85
C GLU A 371 17.08 -5.53 -11.80
N HIS A 372 16.40 -5.62 -10.65
CA HIS A 372 16.49 -4.62 -9.60
C HIS A 372 17.79 -4.73 -8.79
N PHE A 373 18.29 -5.95 -8.56
CA PHE A 373 19.59 -6.17 -7.94
C PHE A 373 20.72 -5.60 -8.80
N GLY A 374 20.64 -5.72 -10.13
CA GLY A 374 21.59 -5.09 -11.04
C GLY A 374 21.67 -3.58 -10.88
N PHE A 375 20.54 -2.90 -10.70
CA PHE A 375 20.53 -1.47 -10.37
C PHE A 375 21.29 -1.19 -9.06
N ILE A 376 21.03 -1.98 -8.01
CA ILE A 376 21.69 -1.82 -6.71
C ILE A 376 23.20 -2.01 -6.83
N VAL A 377 23.65 -3.07 -7.49
CA VAL A 377 25.07 -3.36 -7.73
C VAL A 377 25.73 -2.21 -8.47
N GLY A 378 25.08 -1.67 -9.50
CA GLY A 378 25.57 -0.50 -10.23
C GLY A 378 25.66 0.75 -9.36
N ALA A 379 24.65 0.98 -8.52
CA ALA A 379 24.58 2.14 -7.64
C ALA A 379 25.51 2.05 -6.43
N LYS A 380 25.82 0.84 -5.93
CA LYS A 380 26.87 0.59 -4.93
C LYS A 380 28.25 0.74 -5.56
N ASN A 381 28.43 0.26 -6.80
CA ASN A 381 29.70 0.26 -7.53
C ASN A 381 30.86 -0.38 -6.73
N ASP A 382 30.54 -1.38 -5.92
CA ASP A 382 31.55 -2.17 -5.22
C ASP A 382 32.26 -3.10 -6.24
N PRO A 383 33.59 -3.10 -6.32
CA PRO A 383 34.29 -3.87 -7.34
C PRO A 383 34.03 -5.38 -7.28
N ASP A 384 33.88 -5.96 -6.08
CA ASP A 384 33.71 -7.39 -5.90
C ASP A 384 32.26 -7.80 -6.20
N GLU A 385 31.27 -7.00 -5.77
CA GLU A 385 29.86 -7.21 -6.13
C GLU A 385 29.64 -7.11 -7.64
N VAL A 386 30.20 -6.08 -8.28
CA VAL A 386 30.08 -5.88 -9.74
C VAL A 386 30.70 -7.06 -10.49
N LYS A 387 31.91 -7.50 -10.11
CA LYS A 387 32.55 -8.67 -10.74
C LYS A 387 31.69 -9.93 -10.58
N SER A 388 31.21 -10.19 -9.37
CA SER A 388 30.39 -11.36 -9.07
C SER A 388 29.12 -11.38 -9.91
N PHE A 389 28.43 -10.24 -9.98
CA PHE A 389 27.20 -10.08 -10.74
C PHE A 389 27.43 -10.22 -12.24
N LEU A 390 28.46 -9.59 -12.80
CA LEU A 390 28.79 -9.71 -14.23
C LEU A 390 29.19 -11.13 -14.63
N ASN A 391 29.94 -11.84 -13.78
CA ASN A 391 30.27 -13.25 -14.00
C ASN A 391 29.00 -14.12 -14.01
N PHE A 392 28.07 -13.86 -13.07
CA PHE A 392 26.78 -14.53 -13.08
C PHE A 392 25.99 -14.26 -14.37
N LEU A 393 25.91 -13.01 -14.85
CA LEU A 393 25.22 -12.72 -16.10
C LEU A 393 25.89 -13.37 -17.33
N GLN A 394 27.21 -13.56 -17.29
CA GLN A 394 27.96 -14.18 -18.39
C GLN A 394 27.85 -15.71 -18.42
N GLN A 395 27.71 -16.36 -17.25
CA GLN A 395 27.85 -17.83 -17.11
C GLN A 395 26.61 -18.51 -16.54
N GLY A 396 25.68 -17.75 -15.98
CA GLY A 396 24.49 -18.25 -15.30
C GLY A 396 23.32 -18.56 -16.24
N PRO A 397 22.14 -18.82 -15.68
CA PRO A 397 20.95 -19.26 -16.43
C PRO A 397 20.56 -18.31 -17.57
N PHE A 398 20.79 -17.00 -17.40
CA PHE A 398 20.39 -15.97 -18.34
C PHE A 398 21.42 -15.68 -19.45
N ALA A 399 22.57 -16.36 -19.50
CA ALA A 399 23.71 -15.99 -20.35
C ALA A 399 23.41 -15.91 -21.85
N ASN A 400 22.39 -16.64 -22.32
CA ASN A 400 21.98 -16.69 -23.72
C ASN A 400 20.59 -16.06 -23.96
N GLU A 401 20.01 -15.41 -22.96
CA GLU A 401 18.65 -14.87 -23.00
C GLU A 401 18.68 -13.35 -23.14
N THR A 402 18.84 -12.86 -24.37
CA THR A 402 18.97 -11.42 -24.67
C THR A 402 17.80 -10.60 -24.12
N GLU A 403 16.57 -11.14 -24.20
CA GLU A 403 15.36 -10.48 -23.68
C GLU A 403 15.43 -10.23 -22.15
N ILE A 404 16.19 -11.04 -21.42
CA ILE A 404 16.45 -10.86 -19.98
C ILE A 404 17.68 -9.99 -19.75
N LEU A 405 18.77 -10.21 -20.49
CA LEU A 405 20.03 -9.49 -20.27
C LEU A 405 19.90 -7.99 -20.57
N ASP A 406 19.13 -7.61 -21.59
CA ASP A 406 18.96 -6.22 -21.99
C ASP A 406 18.39 -5.32 -20.87
N PRO A 407 17.24 -5.64 -20.24
CA PRO A 407 16.73 -4.84 -19.12
C PRO A 407 17.67 -4.84 -17.90
N VAL A 408 18.30 -5.98 -17.58
CA VAL A 408 19.24 -6.10 -16.45
C VAL A 408 20.46 -5.21 -16.65
N VAL A 409 21.12 -5.30 -17.81
CA VAL A 409 22.29 -4.48 -18.15
C VAL A 409 21.92 -3.00 -18.20
N LYS A 410 20.75 -2.66 -18.75
CA LYS A 410 20.23 -1.29 -18.75
C LYS A 410 20.08 -0.74 -17.32
N ASN A 411 19.49 -1.50 -16.40
CA ASN A 411 19.33 -1.07 -15.01
C ASN A 411 20.65 -1.02 -14.24
N LEU A 412 21.59 -1.93 -14.51
CA LEU A 412 22.97 -1.85 -14.00
C LEU A 412 23.64 -0.52 -14.38
N PHE A 413 23.52 -0.10 -15.64
CA PHE A 413 24.04 1.19 -16.09
C PHE A 413 23.33 2.39 -15.48
N LYS A 414 22.00 2.36 -15.32
CA LYS A 414 21.28 3.39 -14.56
C LYS A 414 21.77 3.48 -13.12
N GLY A 415 22.10 2.34 -12.50
CA GLY A 415 22.73 2.27 -11.19
C GLY A 415 24.05 3.02 -11.16
N PHE A 416 24.96 2.73 -12.09
CA PHE A 416 26.26 3.44 -12.17
C PHE A 416 26.10 4.95 -12.34
N GLN A 417 25.13 5.39 -13.14
CA GLN A 417 24.84 6.82 -13.37
C GLN A 417 24.31 7.54 -12.12
N ARG A 418 23.80 6.81 -11.12
CA ARG A 418 23.37 7.38 -9.84
C ARG A 418 24.54 7.88 -9.00
N GLN A 419 25.73 7.33 -9.20
CA GLN A 419 26.97 7.73 -8.52
C GLN A 419 27.82 8.69 -9.36
N ASP A 420 28.81 9.31 -8.73
CA ASP A 420 29.70 10.35 -9.27
C ASP A 420 30.11 10.14 -10.75
N SER A 421 29.60 11.03 -11.61
CA SER A 421 29.82 11.06 -13.06
C SER A 421 31.20 11.60 -13.48
N GLY A 422 32.03 12.05 -12.53
CA GLY A 422 33.28 12.77 -12.83
C GLY A 422 34.52 11.89 -13.08
N SER A 423 34.54 10.66 -12.56
CA SER A 423 35.74 9.81 -12.60
C SER A 423 36.03 9.26 -14.01
N ASP A 424 37.30 8.97 -14.31
CA ASP A 424 37.68 8.35 -15.59
C ASP A 424 37.08 6.95 -15.75
N LYS A 425 36.87 6.23 -14.64
CA LYS A 425 36.12 4.96 -14.63
C LYS A 425 34.66 5.20 -15.03
N ALA A 426 33.99 6.20 -14.45
CA ALA A 426 32.61 6.54 -14.79
C ALA A 426 32.46 6.92 -16.27
N LYS A 427 33.38 7.73 -16.82
CA LYS A 427 33.39 8.07 -18.26
C LYS A 427 33.49 6.82 -19.15
N ARG A 428 34.33 5.85 -18.78
CA ARG A 428 34.45 4.58 -19.52
C ARG A 428 33.18 3.74 -19.42
N ILE A 429 32.56 3.66 -18.24
CA ILE A 429 31.27 2.98 -18.04
C ILE A 429 30.20 3.63 -18.93
N THR A 430 30.09 4.96 -18.95
CA THR A 430 29.16 5.69 -19.81
C THR A 430 29.41 5.42 -21.28
N ALA A 431 30.67 5.43 -21.73
CA ALA A 431 31.02 5.12 -23.11
C ALA A 431 30.62 3.69 -23.53
N ILE A 432 30.71 2.71 -22.62
CA ILE A 432 30.21 1.34 -22.87
C ILE A 432 28.68 1.34 -22.95
N ALA A 433 28.01 2.06 -22.03
CA ALA A 433 26.55 2.13 -21.97
C ALA A 433 25.93 2.70 -23.26
N GLU A 434 26.50 3.82 -23.74
CA GLU A 434 26.04 4.59 -24.90
C GLU A 434 26.40 3.96 -26.26
N ASN A 435 27.22 2.91 -26.28
CA ASN A 435 27.56 2.23 -27.52
C ASN A 435 26.39 1.35 -28.00
N GLU A 436 25.62 1.87 -28.96
CA GLU A 436 24.48 1.19 -29.59
C GLU A 436 24.88 -0.02 -30.44
N GLN A 437 26.16 -0.13 -30.85
CA GLN A 437 26.65 -1.27 -31.63
C GLN A 437 26.99 -2.48 -30.77
N MET A 438 27.14 -2.30 -29.45
CA MET A 438 27.45 -3.39 -28.53
C MET A 438 26.18 -4.07 -28.03
N SER A 439 26.13 -5.40 -28.18
CA SER A 439 25.17 -6.25 -27.49
C SER A 439 25.37 -6.23 -25.97
N SER A 440 24.35 -6.63 -25.20
CA SER A 440 24.45 -6.73 -23.74
C SER A 440 25.59 -7.64 -23.27
N ILE A 441 25.85 -8.75 -23.98
CA ILE A 441 26.98 -9.65 -23.70
C ILE A 441 28.33 -8.96 -23.93
N GLU A 442 28.47 -8.17 -25.00
CA GLU A 442 29.69 -7.39 -25.24
C GLU A 442 29.88 -6.30 -24.17
N LYS A 443 28.80 -5.64 -23.75
CA LYS A 443 28.82 -4.66 -22.65
C LYS A 443 29.27 -5.31 -21.33
N ILE A 444 28.76 -6.50 -21.00
CA ILE A 444 29.17 -7.29 -19.84
C ILE A 444 30.68 -7.60 -19.90
N LYS A 445 31.19 -8.09 -21.04
CA LYS A 445 32.63 -8.40 -21.22
C LYS A 445 33.52 -7.16 -21.06
N SER A 446 33.11 -6.03 -21.63
CA SER A 446 33.87 -4.77 -21.49
C SER A 446 33.85 -4.25 -20.05
N LEU A 447 32.73 -4.40 -19.33
CA LEU A 447 32.66 -4.06 -17.92
C LEU A 447 33.56 -4.98 -17.09
N LEU A 448 33.56 -6.30 -17.30
CA LEU A 448 34.45 -7.22 -16.59
C LEU A 448 35.92 -6.79 -16.70
N SER A 449 36.38 -6.51 -17.93
CA SER A 449 37.75 -6.03 -18.17
C SER A 449 38.07 -4.68 -17.52
N LEU A 450 37.07 -3.83 -17.26
CA LEU A 450 37.27 -2.56 -16.58
C LEU A 450 37.42 -2.72 -15.05
N TYR A 451 36.90 -3.82 -14.49
CA TYR A 451 36.93 -4.08 -13.07
C TYR A 451 38.07 -5.02 -12.67
N GLU A 452 38.58 -5.86 -13.58
CA GLU A 452 39.86 -6.57 -13.43
C GLU A 452 41.01 -5.65 -13.02
#